data_AF-A0A920QSS8-F1
#
_entry.id   AF-A0A920QSS8-F1
#
_cell.length_a   1.000
_cell.length_b   1.000
_cell.length_c   1.000
_cell.angle_alpha   90.00
_cell.angle_beta   90.00
_cell.angle_gamma   90.00
#
_symmetry.space_group_name_H-M   'P 1'
#
loop_
_entity.id
_entity.type
_entity.pdbx_description
1 polymer ?
#
loop_
_entity_poly.entity_id
_entity_poly.type
_entity_poly.pdbx_seq_one_letter_code
_entity_poly.pdbx_strand_id
1 'polypeptide(L)' 'MGFDEEIVPLATVKLVKDKETGTISEEAVALAQDEGNRPSTTLEGLATLKPVVGEEKPSRQAMHRSSPTGHRPASS' A
#
# COMPACT_ATOMS: atom_id res chain seq x y z
N MET A 1 0.73 5.56 -29.80
CA MET A 1 1.78 5.54 -28.77
C MET A 1 1.35 4.51 -27.75
N GLY A 2 2.16 3.48 -27.56
CA GLY A 2 1.89 2.37 -26.64
C GLY A 2 2.69 2.53 -25.35
N PHE A 3 2.29 1.84 -24.28
CA PHE A 3 3.00 1.88 -23.00
C PHE A 3 4.46 1.39 -23.11
N ASP A 4 4.77 0.56 -24.11
CA ASP A 4 6.11 0.05 -24.39
C ASP A 4 7.13 1.15 -24.73
N GLU A 5 6.68 2.34 -25.17
CA GLU A 5 7.54 3.47 -25.51
C GLU A 5 7.84 4.37 -24.30
N GLU A 6 7.02 4.30 -23.24
CA GLU A 6 7.12 5.14 -22.04
C GLU A 6 7.67 4.37 -20.83
N ILE A 7 7.37 3.07 -20.70
CA ILE A 7 7.79 2.27 -19.55
C ILE A 7 9.22 1.75 -19.72
N VAL A 8 10.07 2.07 -18.74
CA VAL A 8 11.44 1.52 -18.66
C VAL A 8 11.45 0.31 -17.71
N PRO A 9 11.92 -0.87 -18.14
CA PRO A 9 11.96 -2.06 -17.28
C PRO A 9 12.83 -1.87 -16.04
N LEU A 10 12.30 -2.26 -14.87
CA LEU A 10 13.00 -2.20 -13.60
C LEU A 10 13.46 -3.60 -13.15
N ALA A 11 14.76 -3.88 -13.25
CA ALA A 11 15.36 -5.09 -12.70
C ALA A 11 15.37 -5.04 -11.16
N THR A 12 14.87 -6.07 -10.48
CA THR A 12 14.74 -6.12 -9.02
C THR A 12 14.74 -7.57 -8.52
N VAL A 13 15.06 -7.77 -7.24
CA VAL A 13 14.84 -9.04 -6.54
C VAL A 13 13.52 -8.98 -5.78
N LYS A 14 12.57 -9.83 -6.13
CA LYS A 14 11.25 -9.95 -5.52
C LYS A 14 11.28 -10.98 -4.40
N LEU A 15 10.81 -10.59 -3.22
CA LEU A 15 10.57 -11.53 -2.12
C LEU A 15 9.17 -12.13 -2.26
N VAL A 16 9.11 -13.44 -2.46
CA VAL A 16 7.85 -14.19 -2.59
C VAL A 16 7.59 -14.90 -1.28
N LYS A 17 6.44 -14.62 -0.67
CA LYS A 17 5.98 -15.29 0.54
C LYS A 17 4.95 -16.36 0.17
N ASP A 18 5.26 -17.60 0.49
CA ASP A 18 4.31 -18.70 0.40
C ASP A 18 3.17 -18.49 1.42
N LYS A 19 1.92 -18.57 0.95
CA LYS A 19 0.74 -18.24 1.76
C LYS A 19 0.39 -19.33 2.79
N GLU A 20 0.81 -20.56 2.57
CA GLU A 20 0.46 -21.71 3.42
C GLU A 20 1.50 -21.92 4.52
N THR A 21 2.77 -21.84 4.15
CA THR A 21 3.93 -22.12 5.02
C THR A 21 4.55 -20.84 5.58
N GLY A 22 4.35 -19.69 4.94
CA GLY A 22 4.95 -18.41 5.32
C GLY A 22 6.42 -18.25 4.93
N THR A 23 7.01 -19.25 4.29
CA THR A 23 8.41 -19.24 3.81
C THR A 23 8.62 -18.11 2.80
N ILE A 24 9.78 -17.46 2.84
CA ILE A 24 10.17 -16.40 1.90
C ILE A 24 11.25 -16.94 0.95
N SER A 25 11.05 -16.75 -0.35
CA SER A 25 12.04 -17.00 -1.40
C SER A 25 12.35 -15.74 -2.20
N GLU A 26 13.47 -15.73 -2.92
CA GLU A 26 13.90 -14.61 -3.77
C GLU A 26 13.76 -14.96 -5.25
N GLU A 27 13.26 -14.02 -6.05
CA GLU A 27 13.13 -14.15 -7.50
C GLU A 27 13.70 -12.91 -8.21
N ALA A 28 14.65 -13.11 -9.13
CA ALA A 28 15.11 -12.02 -10.00
C ALA A 28 14.05 -11.75 -11.08
N VAL A 29 13.54 -10.53 -11.14
CA VAL A 29 12.46 -10.11 -12.06
C VAL A 29 12.79 -8.78 -12.73
N ALA A 30 12.15 -8.52 -13.87
CA ALA A 30 12.12 -7.20 -14.50
C ALA A 30 10.67 -6.73 -14.62
N LEU A 31 10.31 -5.66 -13.90
CA LEU A 31 8.99 -5.07 -13.96
C LEU A 31 8.89 -4.17 -15.20
N ALA A 32 8.14 -4.62 -16.21
CA ALA A 32 8.02 -3.94 -17.52
C ALA A 32 6.60 -3.43 -17.81
N GLN A 33 5.67 -3.60 -16.86
CA GLN A 33 4.25 -3.20 -17.00
C GLN A 33 3.68 -2.80 -15.64
N ASP A 34 2.57 -2.06 -15.66
CA ASP A 34 1.82 -1.73 -14.45
C ASP A 34 1.18 -2.97 -13.81
N GLU A 35 1.67 -3.38 -12.64
CA GLU A 35 1.08 -4.47 -11.85
C GLU A 35 -0.30 -4.10 -11.28
N GLY A 36 -0.70 -2.83 -11.34
CA GLY A 36 -1.98 -2.32 -10.86
C GLY A 36 -3.16 -2.60 -11.80
N ASN A 37 -2.90 -2.92 -13.06
CA ASN A 37 -3.97 -3.17 -14.02
C ASN A 37 -4.77 -4.42 -13.62
N ARG A 38 -6.09 -4.24 -13.42
CA ARG A 38 -7.03 -5.29 -13.03
C ARG A 38 -8.07 -5.45 -14.14
N PRO A 39 -7.77 -6.16 -15.25
CA PRO A 39 -8.71 -6.34 -16.37
C PRO A 39 -9.97 -7.11 -15.97
N SER A 40 -9.91 -7.85 -14.86
CA SER A 40 -11.06 -8.53 -14.26
C SER A 40 -12.00 -7.61 -13.47
N THR A 41 -11.71 -6.30 -13.39
CA THR A 41 -12.58 -5.34 -12.70
C THR A 41 -13.89 -5.20 -13.45
N THR A 42 -15.00 -5.49 -12.79
CA THR A 42 -16.35 -5.34 -13.33
C THR A 42 -17.18 -4.44 -12.42
N LEU A 43 -18.24 -3.84 -12.96
CA LEU A 43 -19.16 -3.02 -12.17
C LEU A 43 -19.76 -3.80 -10.99
N GLU A 44 -20.15 -5.05 -11.23
CA GLU A 44 -20.65 -5.97 -10.19
C GLU A 44 -19.60 -6.21 -9.11
N GLY A 45 -18.34 -6.48 -9.50
CA GLY A 45 -17.25 -6.67 -8.56
C GLY A 45 -16.98 -5.43 -7.71
N LEU A 46 -17.00 -4.25 -8.34
CA LEU A 46 -16.81 -2.97 -7.64
C LEU A 46 -17.91 -2.68 -6.63
N ALA A 47 -19.17 -3.01 -6.93
CA ALA A 47 -20.30 -2.79 -6.03
C ALA A 47 -20.23 -3.62 -4.73
N THR A 48 -19.47 -4.73 -4.73
CA THR A 48 -19.29 -5.57 -3.53
C THR A 48 -18.21 -5.07 -2.58
N LEU A 49 -17.43 -4.06 -2.98
CA LEU A 49 -16.34 -3.55 -2.16
C LEU A 49 -16.86 -2.80 -0.94
N LYS A 50 -16.27 -3.09 0.23
CA LYS A 50 -16.55 -2.34 1.47
C LYS A 50 -15.95 -0.93 1.37
N PRO A 51 -16.59 0.10 1.95
CA PRO A 51 -16.00 1.43 2.08
C PRO A 51 -14.64 1.38 2.78
N VAL A 52 -13.66 2.11 2.23
CA VAL A 52 -12.30 2.19 2.80
C VAL A 52 -12.26 3.10 4.04
N VAL A 53 -13.13 4.11 4.07
CA VAL A 53 -13.35 5.00 5.22
C VAL A 53 -14.71 4.65 5.83
N GLY A 54 -14.73 4.34 7.13
CA GLY A 54 -15.97 4.15 7.89
C GLY A 54 -16.59 5.49 8.28
N GLU A 55 -17.80 5.48 8.84
CA GLU A 55 -18.52 6.72 9.20
C GLU A 55 -17.83 7.55 10.29
N GLU A 56 -16.94 6.94 11.08
CA GLU A 56 -16.26 7.55 12.22
C GLU A 56 -14.74 7.65 12.01
N LYS A 57 -14.27 8.43 11.04
CA LYS A 57 -12.88 8.89 11.05
C LYS A 57 -12.86 10.41 10.90
N PRO A 58 -12.38 11.18 11.90
CA PRO A 58 -12.28 12.62 11.75
C PRO A 58 -11.27 12.91 10.63
N SER A 59 -11.57 13.95 9.85
CA SER A 59 -10.70 14.45 8.79
C SER A 59 -9.29 14.67 9.32
N ARG A 60 -8.28 14.45 8.46
CA ARG A 60 -6.83 14.61 8.75
C ARG A 60 -6.44 15.96 9.37
N GLN A 61 -7.37 16.91 9.52
CA GLN A 61 -7.12 18.21 10.10
C GLN A 61 -6.89 18.18 11.63
N ALA A 62 -7.30 17.12 12.34
CA ALA A 62 -7.18 17.05 13.80
C ALA A 62 -5.80 16.62 14.34
N MET A 63 -4.93 16.04 13.51
CA MET A 63 -3.65 15.47 13.94
C MET A 63 -2.51 16.50 14.11
N HIS A 64 -2.73 17.78 13.78
CA HIS A 64 -1.72 18.86 13.88
C HIS A 64 -1.91 19.81 15.08
N ARG A 65 -2.68 19.46 16.12
CA ARG A 65 -2.83 20.33 17.30
C ARG A 65 -2.91 19.55 18.60
N SER A 66 -1.79 18.97 19.04
CA SER A 66 -1.45 18.84 20.47
C SER A 66 -0.22 17.94 20.68
N SER A 67 0.95 18.56 20.79
CA SER A 67 2.03 18.00 21.61
C SER A 67 2.23 18.95 22.78
N PRO A 68 1.78 18.62 24.00
CA PRO A 68 2.25 19.29 25.19
C PRO A 68 3.48 18.54 25.66
N THR A 69 4.68 19.07 25.39
CA THR A 69 5.91 18.59 26.00
C THR A 69 5.90 18.95 27.49
N GLY A 70 5.24 18.11 28.30
CA GLY A 70 5.24 18.21 29.75
C GLY A 70 6.44 17.46 30.33
N HIS A 71 7.49 18.20 30.69
CA HIS A 71 8.56 17.70 31.55
C HIS A 71 7.95 17.29 32.91
N ARG A 72 8.11 16.02 33.33
CA ARG A 72 7.84 15.60 34.71
C ARG A 72 9.04 15.99 35.59
N PRO A 73 8.85 16.58 36.78
CA PRO A 73 9.95 16.77 37.72
C PRO A 73 10.30 15.41 38.34
N ALA A 74 11.60 15.10 38.42
CA ALA A 74 12.10 13.95 39.18
C ALA A 74 11.90 14.24 40.68
N SER A 75 11.24 13.31 41.36
CA SER A 75 11.12 13.30 42.81
C SER A 75 12.35 12.64 43.45
N SER A 76 12.90 13.35 44.43
CA SER A 76 13.96 13.02 45.39
C SER A 76 15.42 13.07 44.93
#